data_AF-A0A7S1TRR0-F1
#
_entry.id   AF-A0A7S1TRR0-F1
#
_cell.length_a   1.000
_cell.length_b   1.000
_cell.length_c   1.000
_cell.angle_alpha   90.00
_cell.angle_beta   90.00
_cell.angle_gamma   90.00
#
_symmetry.space_group_name_H-M   'P 1'
#
loop_
_entity.id
_entity.type
_entity.pdbx_description
1 polymer ?
#
loop_
_entity_poly.entity_id
_entity_poly.type
_entity_poly.pdbx_seq_one_letter_code
_entity_poly.pdbx_strand_id
1 'polypeptide(L)'
;MSKKKTKLNAKWQLDAAMLSRPVDLTALLSLSQTAPEQFFEDNVAHLLVSKLLNNADERRSDKDTKLDVLTILGNLATMKERRYKDEIRMVLQGVNKWFDDYLFSEEVRPNAAGALGNGEDGGDVGARVSLTKHEPELHKAMLVLLARCFDYKLKTEDLLELTGDNRILALEVIVSLLEEGETYTTELTQRQAPGGGSGPAQWEHQLVCMRHERPLILQMCRLLRGFTHPSTYFTGSRRVSEGKDEEYDVEEFSKEMASLLQITVRSQLVEKLSVALHDVLFQDDVLDDGDEDYGAERSDPYGSLLCEADHLAGAA
;
A
#
# COMPACT_ATOMS: atom_id res chain seq x y z
N MET A 1 -24.70 36.05 -18.83
CA MET A 1 -24.96 34.60 -18.83
C MET A 1 -23.64 33.89 -18.51
N SER A 2 -23.44 33.50 -17.25
CA SER A 2 -22.25 32.76 -16.85
C SER A 2 -22.30 31.37 -17.48
N LYS A 3 -21.35 31.05 -18.36
CA LYS A 3 -21.21 29.69 -18.90
C LYS A 3 -20.94 28.77 -17.71
N LYS A 4 -21.91 27.94 -17.34
CA LYS A 4 -21.70 26.86 -16.36
C LYS A 4 -20.48 26.07 -16.85
N LYS A 5 -19.36 26.17 -16.13
CA LYS A 5 -18.22 25.28 -16.35
C LYS A 5 -18.73 23.88 -16.08
N THR A 6 -18.87 23.06 -17.12
CA THR A 6 -19.19 21.65 -16.98
C THR A 6 -18.01 21.01 -16.26
N LYS A 7 -18.15 20.75 -14.96
CA LYS A 7 -17.15 19.98 -14.20
C LYS A 7 -17.18 18.57 -14.79
N LEU A 8 -16.06 18.10 -15.33
CA LEU A 8 -15.96 16.76 -15.89
C LEU A 8 -16.07 15.77 -14.73
N ASN A 9 -17.18 15.01 -14.70
CA ASN A 9 -17.43 14.05 -13.63
C ASN A 9 -16.62 12.75 -13.85
N ALA A 10 -16.53 11.91 -12.82
CA ALA A 10 -15.76 10.67 -12.86
C ALA A 10 -16.17 9.74 -14.01
N LYS A 11 -17.47 9.67 -14.32
CA LYS A 11 -18.00 8.88 -15.44
C LYS A 11 -17.42 9.30 -16.78
N TRP A 12 -17.42 10.61 -17.07
CA TRP A 12 -16.89 11.12 -18.32
C TRP A 12 -15.38 10.87 -18.45
N GLN A 13 -14.64 11.03 -17.35
CA GLN A 13 -13.21 10.72 -17.32
C GLN A 13 -12.95 9.23 -17.58
N LEU A 14 -13.76 8.34 -16.99
CA LEU A 14 -13.69 6.92 -17.26
C LEU A 14 -13.95 6.63 -18.74
N ASP A 15 -15.05 7.13 -19.29
CA ASP A 15 -15.42 6.91 -20.69
C ASP A 15 -14.31 7.36 -21.66
N ALA A 16 -13.63 8.47 -21.35
CA ALA A 16 -12.47 8.95 -22.10
C ALA A 16 -11.25 8.01 -21.93
N ALA A 17 -10.94 7.58 -20.71
CA ALA A 17 -9.85 6.63 -20.43
C ALA A 17 -10.04 5.29 -21.16
N MET A 18 -11.28 4.80 -21.26
CA MET A 18 -11.60 3.54 -21.94
C MET A 18 -11.24 3.53 -23.44
N LEU A 19 -10.90 4.69 -24.04
CA LEU A 19 -10.48 4.80 -25.44
C LEU A 19 -8.99 4.44 -25.64
N SER A 20 -8.16 4.50 -24.60
CA SER A 20 -6.75 4.10 -24.67
C SER A 20 -6.57 2.59 -24.48
N ARG A 21 -5.43 2.07 -24.93
CA ARG A 21 -5.02 0.66 -24.78
C ARG A 21 -3.50 0.60 -24.50
N PRO A 22 -3.04 0.32 -23.27
CA PRO A 22 -3.83 0.04 -22.07
C PRO A 22 -4.66 1.27 -21.61
N VAL A 23 -5.65 1.03 -20.74
CA VAL A 23 -6.51 2.08 -20.21
C VAL A 23 -5.72 2.95 -19.23
N ASP A 24 -5.62 4.25 -19.51
CA ASP A 24 -4.88 5.21 -18.69
C ASP A 24 -5.83 5.84 -17.66
N LEU A 25 -5.62 5.52 -16.38
CA LEU A 25 -6.44 5.99 -15.26
C LEU A 25 -5.83 7.18 -14.51
N THR A 26 -4.74 7.79 -15.00
CA THR A 26 -4.04 8.90 -14.31
C THR A 26 -4.97 10.01 -13.85
N ALA A 27 -5.92 10.41 -14.71
CA ALA A 27 -6.90 11.46 -14.38
C ALA A 27 -7.87 11.02 -13.25
N LEU A 28 -8.32 9.77 -13.28
CA LEU A 28 -9.20 9.21 -12.25
C LEU A 28 -8.45 9.01 -10.93
N LEU A 29 -7.17 8.64 -10.99
CA LEU A 29 -6.32 8.51 -9.81
C LEU A 29 -6.25 9.84 -9.05
N SER A 30 -5.97 10.93 -9.77
CA SER A 30 -6.00 12.30 -9.20
C SER A 30 -7.39 12.68 -8.67
N LEU A 31 -8.45 12.31 -9.40
CA LEU A 31 -9.83 12.61 -8.99
C LEU A 31 -10.22 11.85 -7.72
N SER A 32 -9.73 10.61 -7.53
CA SER A 32 -10.04 9.78 -6.36
C SER A 32 -9.52 10.37 -5.05
N GLN A 33 -8.50 11.23 -5.11
CA GLN A 33 -7.94 11.93 -3.96
C GLN A 33 -8.65 13.26 -3.69
N THR A 34 -9.01 13.98 -4.76
CA THR A 34 -9.53 15.36 -4.65
C THR A 34 -11.06 15.46 -4.60
N ALA A 35 -11.77 14.51 -5.21
CA ALA A 35 -13.24 14.47 -5.23
C ALA A 35 -13.77 13.02 -5.28
N PRO A 36 -13.44 12.19 -4.26
CA PRO A 36 -13.81 10.77 -4.19
C PRO A 36 -15.32 10.52 -4.29
N GLU A 37 -16.16 11.45 -3.84
CA GLU A 37 -17.61 11.35 -3.87
C GLU A 37 -18.18 11.10 -5.28
N GLN A 38 -17.50 11.59 -6.32
CA GLN A 38 -17.95 11.45 -7.71
C GLN A 38 -17.89 10.01 -8.22
N PHE A 39 -17.15 9.11 -7.57
CA PHE A 39 -17.03 7.70 -7.99
C PHE A 39 -18.23 6.84 -7.58
N PHE A 40 -19.04 7.34 -6.64
CA PHE A 40 -20.29 6.71 -6.19
C PHE A 40 -21.50 7.20 -7.01
N GLU A 41 -21.30 8.22 -7.84
CA GLU A 41 -22.26 8.60 -8.87
C GLU A 41 -22.10 7.68 -10.09
N ASP A 42 -23.19 7.44 -10.83
CA ASP A 42 -23.17 6.74 -12.12
C ASP A 42 -22.53 5.33 -12.13
N ASN A 43 -22.39 4.69 -10.97
CA ASN A 43 -21.77 3.36 -10.77
C ASN A 43 -20.31 3.27 -11.25
N VAL A 44 -19.53 4.35 -11.18
CA VAL A 44 -18.14 4.38 -11.67
C VAL A 44 -17.26 3.35 -10.95
N ALA A 45 -17.34 3.24 -9.63
CA ALA A 45 -16.58 2.23 -8.87
C ALA A 45 -16.87 0.79 -9.35
N HIS A 46 -18.14 0.48 -9.64
CA HIS A 46 -18.54 -0.83 -10.15
C HIS A 46 -18.05 -1.06 -11.60
N LEU A 47 -17.99 -0.01 -12.41
CA LEU A 47 -17.43 -0.09 -13.77
C LEU A 47 -15.92 -0.34 -13.75
N LEU A 48 -15.17 0.30 -12.85
CA LEU A 48 -13.74 0.04 -12.69
C LEU A 48 -13.46 -1.44 -12.39
N VAL A 49 -14.21 -2.03 -11.46
CA VAL A 49 -14.03 -3.46 -11.15
C VAL A 49 -14.48 -4.35 -12.30
N SER A 50 -15.70 -4.17 -12.82
CA SER A 50 -16.26 -5.07 -13.83
C SER A 50 -15.62 -4.96 -15.21
N LYS A 51 -15.08 -3.79 -15.59
CA LYS A 51 -14.53 -3.54 -16.93
C LYS A 51 -13.01 -3.54 -17.00
N LEU A 52 -12.32 -3.27 -15.88
CA LEU A 52 -10.86 -3.18 -15.84
C LEU A 52 -10.29 -4.24 -14.90
N LEU A 53 -10.62 -4.21 -13.61
CA LEU A 53 -10.02 -5.12 -12.64
C LEU A 53 -10.25 -6.60 -13.00
N ASN A 54 -11.49 -6.96 -13.34
CA ASN A 54 -11.90 -8.30 -13.76
C ASN A 54 -11.57 -8.62 -15.23
N ASN A 55 -10.97 -7.70 -15.96
CA ASN A 55 -10.69 -7.89 -17.37
C ASN A 55 -9.49 -8.83 -17.56
N ALA A 56 -9.66 -9.83 -18.42
CA ALA A 56 -8.61 -10.79 -18.77
C ALA A 56 -7.75 -10.31 -19.96
N ASP A 57 -8.20 -9.31 -20.72
CA ASP A 57 -7.44 -8.75 -21.84
C ASP A 57 -6.38 -7.77 -21.32
N GLU A 58 -5.14 -8.24 -21.16
CA GLU A 58 -3.99 -7.43 -20.73
C GLU A 58 -3.72 -6.23 -21.64
N ARG A 59 -4.13 -6.27 -22.92
CA ARG A 59 -3.99 -5.11 -23.82
C ARG A 59 -4.89 -3.94 -23.41
N ARG A 60 -5.92 -4.23 -22.63
CA ARG A 60 -6.89 -3.25 -22.14
C ARG A 60 -6.66 -2.95 -20.67
N SER A 61 -6.43 -3.97 -19.85
CA SER A 61 -6.17 -3.83 -18.42
C SER A 61 -4.98 -4.68 -18.03
N ASP A 62 -3.80 -4.11 -18.17
CA ASP A 62 -2.55 -4.69 -17.71
C ASP A 62 -2.39 -4.56 -16.18
N LYS A 63 -1.22 -4.97 -15.69
CA LYS A 63 -0.86 -4.89 -14.27
C LYS A 63 -0.99 -3.46 -13.73
N ASP A 64 -0.50 -2.47 -14.47
CA ASP A 64 -0.50 -1.06 -14.06
C ASP A 64 -1.93 -0.51 -14.00
N THR A 65 -2.76 -0.83 -15.00
CA THR A 65 -4.19 -0.48 -14.97
C THR A 65 -4.88 -1.08 -13.73
N LYS A 66 -4.57 -2.34 -13.38
CA LYS A 66 -5.14 -2.99 -12.19
C LYS A 66 -4.65 -2.36 -10.90
N LEU A 67 -3.36 -1.98 -10.83
CA LEU A 67 -2.80 -1.23 -9.70
C LEU A 67 -3.50 0.11 -9.53
N ASP A 68 -3.74 0.84 -10.61
CA ASP A 68 -4.47 2.10 -10.58
C ASP A 68 -5.90 1.92 -10.07
N VAL A 69 -6.61 0.87 -10.53
CA VAL A 69 -7.96 0.57 -10.02
C VAL A 69 -7.94 0.28 -8.52
N LEU A 70 -7.01 -0.56 -8.04
CA LEU A 70 -6.89 -0.88 -6.61
C LEU A 70 -6.55 0.37 -5.79
N THR A 71 -5.69 1.24 -6.32
CA THR A 71 -5.31 2.49 -5.66
C THR A 71 -6.47 3.48 -5.59
N ILE A 72 -7.23 3.63 -6.69
CA ILE A 72 -8.46 4.43 -6.71
C ILE A 72 -9.43 3.91 -5.65
N LEU A 73 -9.75 2.61 -5.64
CA LEU A 73 -10.65 2.03 -4.65
C LEU A 73 -10.11 2.22 -3.23
N GLY A 74 -8.79 2.09 -3.05
CA GLY A 74 -8.12 2.32 -1.78
C GLY A 74 -8.29 3.77 -1.31
N ASN A 75 -8.22 4.76 -2.20
CA ASN A 75 -8.46 6.16 -1.87
C ASN A 75 -9.93 6.39 -1.50
N LEU A 76 -10.87 5.80 -2.25
CA LEU A 76 -12.31 5.88 -1.94
C LEU A 76 -12.65 5.27 -0.57
N ALA A 77 -11.92 4.23 -0.16
CA ALA A 77 -12.10 3.58 1.14
C ALA A 77 -11.60 4.41 2.34
N THR A 78 -10.87 5.52 2.12
CA THR A 78 -10.45 6.43 3.20
C THR A 78 -11.58 7.36 3.67
N MET A 79 -12.67 7.44 2.90
CA MET A 79 -13.84 8.26 3.21
C MET A 79 -14.40 7.94 4.61
N LYS A 80 -14.66 9.00 5.39
CA LYS A 80 -15.12 8.88 6.80
C LYS A 80 -16.51 8.25 6.90
N GLU A 81 -17.37 8.45 5.90
CA GLU A 81 -18.73 7.96 5.95
C GLU A 81 -18.80 6.46 5.65
N ARG A 82 -19.43 5.72 6.57
CA ARG A 82 -19.56 4.26 6.49
C ARG A 82 -20.21 3.76 5.20
N ARG A 83 -21.19 4.50 4.65
CA ARG A 83 -21.90 4.10 3.42
C ARG A 83 -20.96 3.89 2.24
N TYR A 84 -19.92 4.71 2.12
CA TYR A 84 -18.96 4.62 1.01
C TYR A 84 -18.09 3.36 1.15
N LYS A 85 -17.65 3.06 2.37
CA LYS A 85 -16.92 1.81 2.65
C LYS A 85 -17.77 0.58 2.37
N ASP A 86 -19.04 0.59 2.77
CA ASP A 86 -19.97 -0.51 2.49
C ASP A 86 -20.20 -0.70 0.99
N GLU A 87 -20.26 0.39 0.22
CA GLU A 87 -20.34 0.34 -1.24
C GLU A 87 -19.07 -0.24 -1.89
N ILE A 88 -17.88 0.19 -1.44
CA ILE A 88 -16.63 -0.43 -1.92
C ILE A 88 -16.57 -1.92 -1.57
N ARG A 89 -17.00 -2.32 -0.37
CA ARG A 89 -17.11 -3.74 0.01
C ARG A 89 -18.06 -4.50 -0.92
N MET A 90 -19.21 -3.91 -1.28
CA MET A 90 -20.12 -4.51 -2.25
C MET A 90 -19.49 -4.63 -3.65
N VAL A 91 -18.79 -3.60 -4.11
CA VAL A 91 -18.08 -3.61 -5.39
C VAL A 91 -16.99 -4.70 -5.40
N LEU A 92 -16.31 -4.91 -4.27
CA LEU A 92 -15.29 -5.95 -4.11
C LEU A 92 -15.86 -7.37 -4.13
N GLN A 93 -17.12 -7.59 -3.72
CA GLN A 93 -17.78 -8.89 -3.93
C GLN A 93 -17.94 -9.24 -5.42
N GLY A 94 -17.87 -8.24 -6.30
CA GLY A 94 -17.87 -8.41 -7.74
C GLY A 94 -16.51 -8.79 -8.32
N VAL A 95 -15.42 -8.81 -7.53
CA VAL A 95 -14.10 -9.25 -7.99
C VAL A 95 -14.18 -10.74 -8.32
N ASN A 96 -13.84 -11.09 -9.55
CA ASN A 96 -13.82 -12.48 -10.00
C ASN A 96 -12.49 -13.15 -9.61
N LYS A 97 -12.32 -14.41 -10.03
CA LYS A 97 -11.13 -15.21 -9.78
C LYS A 97 -9.83 -14.67 -10.38
N TRP A 98 -9.78 -13.47 -10.99
CA TRP A 98 -8.54 -12.97 -11.59
C TRP A 98 -7.41 -12.85 -10.57
N PHE A 99 -7.72 -12.54 -9.30
CA PHE A 99 -6.70 -12.47 -8.25
C PHE A 99 -6.23 -13.87 -7.88
N ASP A 100 -7.13 -14.86 -7.83
CA ASP A 100 -6.78 -16.28 -7.66
C ASP A 100 -5.94 -16.79 -8.86
N ASP A 101 -6.30 -16.42 -10.08
CA ASP A 101 -5.59 -16.76 -11.31
C ASP A 101 -4.20 -16.08 -11.32
N TYR A 102 -4.11 -14.84 -10.82
CA TYR A 102 -2.86 -14.13 -10.62
C TYR A 102 -1.97 -14.83 -9.59
N LEU A 103 -2.51 -15.18 -8.41
CA LEU A 103 -1.82 -15.96 -7.38
C LEU A 103 -1.33 -17.30 -7.94
N PHE A 104 -2.19 -18.02 -8.65
CA PHE A 104 -1.82 -19.28 -9.30
C PHE A 104 -0.73 -19.08 -10.36
N SER A 105 -0.77 -18.00 -11.13
CA SER A 105 0.25 -17.71 -12.14
C SER A 105 1.61 -17.34 -11.52
N GLU A 106 1.61 -16.70 -10.35
CA GLU A 106 2.82 -16.40 -9.57
C GLU A 106 3.38 -17.68 -8.92
N GLU A 107 2.53 -18.54 -8.35
CA GLU A 107 2.92 -19.85 -7.80
C GLU A 107 3.47 -20.81 -8.86
N VAL A 108 2.86 -20.82 -10.05
CA VAL A 108 3.24 -21.72 -11.16
C VAL A 108 4.47 -21.22 -11.91
N ARG A 109 4.98 -20.00 -11.67
CA ARG A 109 6.30 -19.56 -12.17
C ARG A 109 7.39 -20.19 -11.30
N PRO A 110 7.85 -21.42 -11.60
CA PRO A 110 8.74 -22.12 -10.71
C PRO A 110 10.14 -21.68 -11.08
N ASN A 111 10.82 -20.91 -10.24
CA ASN A 111 12.26 -20.68 -10.42
C ASN A 111 12.65 -20.27 -11.86
N ALA A 112 12.37 -19.04 -12.27
CA ALA A 112 13.08 -18.42 -13.41
C ALA A 112 14.59 -18.18 -13.13
N ALA A 113 15.17 -18.97 -12.21
CA ALA A 113 16.59 -19.17 -11.96
C ALA A 113 17.08 -20.57 -12.42
N GLY A 114 16.21 -21.42 -13.00
CA GLY A 114 16.57 -22.77 -13.45
C GLY A 114 16.86 -22.93 -14.94
N ALA A 115 16.80 -21.87 -15.74
CA ALA A 115 16.87 -21.97 -17.20
C ALA A 115 18.05 -21.22 -17.83
N LEU A 116 19.22 -21.16 -17.18
CA LEU A 116 20.50 -20.91 -17.86
C LEU A 116 21.66 -21.54 -17.09
N GLY A 117 22.20 -22.66 -17.59
CA GLY A 117 23.56 -23.09 -17.29
C GLY A 117 23.72 -24.53 -16.81
N ASN A 118 23.68 -25.49 -17.73
CA ASN A 118 24.50 -26.69 -17.59
C ASN A 118 25.96 -26.24 -17.61
N GLY A 119 26.60 -26.23 -16.45
CA GLY A 119 28.03 -25.97 -16.28
C GLY A 119 28.46 -26.61 -14.97
N GLU A 120 28.91 -27.85 -15.06
CA GLU A 120 29.59 -28.56 -13.99
C GLU A 120 30.84 -27.77 -13.58
N ASP A 121 30.84 -27.11 -12.42
CA ASP A 121 32.05 -27.03 -11.61
C ASP A 121 31.73 -26.70 -10.15
N GLY A 122 32.48 -27.34 -9.25
CA GLY A 122 32.16 -27.43 -7.83
C GLY A 122 32.37 -26.17 -7.02
N GLY A 123 31.63 -26.08 -5.91
CA GLY A 123 32.04 -25.34 -4.72
C GLY A 123 31.52 -23.91 -4.60
N ASP A 124 30.25 -23.75 -4.22
CA ASP A 124 29.87 -22.69 -3.29
C ASP A 124 28.58 -23.08 -2.55
N VAL A 125 28.65 -23.22 -1.22
CA VAL A 125 27.51 -23.44 -0.31
C VAL A 125 26.86 -22.09 -0.01
N GLY A 126 26.60 -21.35 -1.09
CA GLY A 126 26.09 -20.00 -1.11
C GLY A 126 25.01 -19.91 -2.16
N ALA A 127 24.05 -20.84 -2.15
CA ALA A 127 22.79 -20.69 -2.85
C ALA A 127 22.07 -19.47 -2.25
N ARG A 128 22.50 -18.28 -2.67
CA ARG A 128 21.75 -17.04 -2.60
C ARG A 128 20.40 -17.39 -3.21
N VAL A 129 19.41 -17.61 -2.34
CA VAL A 129 18.02 -17.53 -2.71
C VAL A 129 17.88 -16.17 -3.38
N SER A 130 17.88 -16.18 -4.71
CA SER A 130 17.58 -15.01 -5.49
C SER A 130 16.08 -14.82 -5.35
N LEU A 131 15.67 -14.30 -4.17
CA LEU A 131 14.34 -13.79 -3.90
C LEU A 131 13.97 -12.92 -5.10
N THR A 132 12.93 -13.34 -5.78
CA THR A 132 12.55 -12.95 -7.11
C THR A 132 12.46 -11.43 -7.25
N LYS A 133 12.95 -10.92 -8.38
CA LYS A 133 12.93 -9.51 -8.82
C LYS A 133 11.53 -8.89 -8.97
N HIS A 134 10.48 -9.51 -8.43
CA HIS A 134 9.11 -9.04 -8.55
C HIS A 134 8.65 -8.42 -7.24
N GLU A 135 8.52 -7.10 -7.23
CA GLU A 135 7.85 -6.41 -6.14
C GLU A 135 6.36 -6.82 -6.12
N PRO A 136 5.81 -7.19 -4.95
CA PRO A 136 4.44 -7.68 -4.83
C PRO A 136 3.42 -6.53 -4.82
N GLU A 137 3.51 -5.61 -5.80
CA GLU A 137 2.74 -4.37 -5.86
C GLU A 137 1.22 -4.58 -5.82
N LEU A 138 0.72 -5.61 -6.53
CA LEU A 138 -0.71 -5.93 -6.52
C LEU A 138 -1.17 -6.40 -5.13
N HIS A 139 -0.33 -7.17 -4.42
CA HIS A 139 -0.60 -7.58 -3.04
C HIS A 139 -0.55 -6.38 -2.09
N LYS A 140 0.43 -5.48 -2.26
CA LYS A 140 0.52 -4.22 -1.49
C LYS A 140 -0.75 -3.39 -1.65
N ALA A 141 -1.15 -3.11 -2.89
CA ALA A 141 -2.33 -2.32 -3.20
C ALA A 141 -3.62 -2.98 -2.68
N MET A 142 -3.76 -4.30 -2.83
CA MET A 142 -4.91 -5.04 -2.30
C MET A 142 -4.94 -5.02 -0.77
N LEU A 143 -3.79 -5.20 -0.10
CA LEU A 143 -3.71 -5.15 1.36
C LEU A 143 -4.09 -3.78 1.90
N VAL A 144 -3.63 -2.70 1.27
CA VAL A 144 -4.00 -1.32 1.63
C VAL A 144 -5.51 -1.10 1.48
N LEU A 145 -6.08 -1.53 0.34
CA LEU A 145 -7.52 -1.46 0.10
C LEU A 145 -8.32 -2.21 1.18
N LEU A 146 -7.96 -3.47 1.45
CA LEU A 146 -8.62 -4.28 2.47
C LEU A 146 -8.46 -3.64 3.86
N ALA A 147 -7.29 -3.15 4.23
CA ALA A 147 -7.06 -2.50 5.52
C ALA A 147 -8.01 -1.31 5.71
N ARG A 148 -8.17 -0.46 4.69
CA ARG A 148 -9.07 0.69 4.71
C ARG A 148 -10.54 0.28 4.73
N CYS A 149 -10.91 -0.71 3.92
CA CYS A 149 -12.26 -1.27 3.86
C CYS A 149 -12.69 -1.91 5.17
N PHE A 150 -11.79 -2.54 5.93
CA PHE A 150 -12.10 -3.24 7.18
C PHE A 150 -11.67 -2.46 8.43
N ASP A 151 -11.58 -1.13 8.31
CA ASP A 151 -11.31 -0.21 9.43
C ASP A 151 -10.04 -0.57 10.22
N TYR A 152 -9.02 -1.07 9.51
CA TYR A 152 -7.72 -1.43 10.09
C TYR A 152 -7.86 -2.48 11.20
N LYS A 153 -8.66 -3.52 10.91
CA LYS A 153 -8.91 -4.67 11.79
C LYS A 153 -8.61 -6.00 11.11
N LEU A 154 -7.73 -5.99 10.11
CA LEU A 154 -7.26 -7.22 9.49
C LEU A 154 -6.45 -8.04 10.49
N LYS A 155 -6.51 -9.35 10.34
CA LYS A 155 -5.72 -10.32 11.09
C LYS A 155 -4.66 -10.95 10.18
N THR A 156 -3.73 -11.65 10.79
CA THR A 156 -2.68 -12.38 10.06
C THR A 156 -3.28 -13.42 9.12
N GLU A 157 -4.37 -14.06 9.52
CA GLU A 157 -5.09 -15.04 8.69
C GLU A 157 -5.62 -14.41 7.40
N ASP A 158 -6.15 -13.18 7.46
CA ASP A 158 -6.65 -12.46 6.28
C ASP A 158 -5.51 -12.16 5.28
N LEU A 159 -4.32 -11.87 5.79
CA LEU A 159 -3.13 -11.65 4.95
C LEU A 159 -2.59 -12.97 4.36
N LEU A 160 -2.62 -14.06 5.11
CA LEU A 160 -2.23 -15.37 4.59
C LEU A 160 -3.20 -15.81 3.48
N GLU A 161 -4.50 -15.59 3.65
CA GLU A 161 -5.48 -15.81 2.59
C GLU A 161 -5.17 -14.97 1.34
N LEU A 162 -4.84 -13.68 1.52
CA LEU A 162 -4.45 -12.79 0.41
C LEU A 162 -3.19 -13.26 -0.34
N THR A 163 -2.33 -14.04 0.31
CA THR A 163 -1.03 -14.47 -0.23
C THR A 163 -0.95 -15.96 -0.53
N GLY A 164 -2.09 -16.66 -0.55
CA GLY A 164 -2.13 -18.10 -0.83
C GLY A 164 -1.39 -18.94 0.21
N ASP A 165 -1.45 -18.55 1.48
CA ASP A 165 -0.69 -19.11 2.61
C ASP A 165 0.84 -18.94 2.49
N ASN A 166 1.34 -18.16 1.53
CA ASN A 166 2.77 -17.89 1.38
C ASN A 166 3.27 -16.87 2.40
N ARG A 167 3.81 -17.38 3.52
CA ARG A 167 4.32 -16.55 4.62
C ARG A 167 5.47 -15.63 4.23
N ILE A 168 6.32 -16.05 3.30
CA ILE A 168 7.45 -15.25 2.82
C ILE A 168 6.92 -14.02 2.07
N LEU A 169 6.02 -14.25 1.12
CA LEU A 169 5.36 -13.18 0.35
C LEU A 169 4.56 -12.24 1.27
N ALA A 170 3.82 -12.78 2.23
CA ALA A 170 3.10 -12.00 3.22
C ALA A 170 4.02 -11.05 4.01
N LEU A 171 5.15 -11.58 4.47
CA LEU A 171 6.13 -10.77 5.19
C LEU A 171 6.77 -9.72 4.27
N GLU A 172 7.13 -10.08 3.04
CA GLU A 172 7.67 -9.15 2.04
C GLU A 172 6.70 -7.99 1.76
N VAL A 173 5.40 -8.27 1.63
CA VAL A 173 4.36 -7.24 1.42
C VAL A 173 4.29 -6.27 2.60
N ILE A 174 4.22 -6.77 3.83
CA ILE A 174 4.15 -5.91 5.03
C ILE A 174 5.43 -5.08 5.16
N VAL A 175 6.59 -5.72 5.01
CA VAL A 175 7.89 -5.05 5.14
C VAL A 175 8.03 -3.98 4.08
N SER A 176 7.72 -4.27 2.82
CA SER A 176 7.80 -3.29 1.73
C SER A 176 6.92 -2.07 1.99
N LEU A 177 5.67 -2.26 2.45
CA LEU A 177 4.78 -1.14 2.81
C LEU A 177 5.32 -0.28 3.96
N LEU A 178 5.93 -0.92 4.96
CA LEU A 178 6.56 -0.21 6.09
C LEU A 178 7.85 0.51 5.67
N GLU A 179 8.60 -0.05 4.72
CA GLU A 179 9.82 0.56 4.18
C GLU A 179 9.53 1.74 3.27
N GLU A 180 8.48 1.65 2.46
CA GLU A 180 8.05 2.72 1.57
C GLU A 180 7.52 3.91 2.37
N GLY A 181 6.64 3.67 3.35
CA GLY A 181 6.09 4.70 4.25
C GLY A 181 5.24 5.78 3.55
N GLU A 182 5.35 5.88 2.23
CA GLU A 182 4.77 6.90 1.37
C GLU A 182 4.37 6.26 0.03
N THR A 183 3.33 6.79 -0.60
CA THR A 183 2.90 6.44 -1.95
C THR A 183 3.11 7.62 -2.89
N TYR A 184 3.64 7.34 -4.07
CA TYR A 184 3.83 8.34 -5.12
C TYR A 184 2.70 8.25 -6.13
N THR A 185 2.03 9.38 -6.37
CA THR A 185 0.96 9.49 -7.37
C THR A 185 1.32 10.62 -8.32
N THR A 186 1.08 10.43 -9.62
CA THR A 186 1.21 11.53 -10.59
C THR A 186 -0.11 12.28 -10.67
N GLU A 187 -0.14 13.52 -10.20
CA GLU A 187 -1.29 14.41 -10.32
C GLU A 187 -1.19 15.30 -11.55
N LEU A 188 -2.34 15.64 -12.14
CA LEU A 188 -2.44 16.55 -13.29
C LEU A 188 -2.85 17.95 -12.81
N THR A 189 -1.88 18.87 -12.71
CA THR A 189 -2.13 20.22 -12.23
C THR A 189 -2.24 21.22 -13.40
N GLN A 190 -3.20 22.14 -13.30
CA GLN A 190 -3.38 23.17 -14.32
C GLN A 190 -2.42 24.33 -14.07
N ARG A 191 -1.29 24.34 -14.78
CA ARG A 191 -0.29 25.41 -14.71
C ARG A 191 -0.81 26.76 -15.19
N GLN A 192 -1.66 26.76 -16.23
CA GLN A 192 -2.21 27.99 -16.79
C GLN A 192 -3.70 27.86 -17.15
N ALA A 193 -4.50 28.76 -16.60
CA ALA A 193 -5.92 28.88 -16.93
C ALA A 193 -6.11 29.43 -18.37
N PRO A 194 -7.07 28.90 -19.13
CA PRO A 194 -7.38 29.44 -20.45
C PRO A 194 -7.86 30.89 -20.31
N GLY A 195 -7.18 31.81 -20.99
CA GLY A 195 -7.53 33.24 -21.02
C GLY A 195 -6.55 34.20 -20.33
N GLY A 196 -5.53 33.70 -19.61
CA GLY A 196 -4.49 34.55 -18.99
C GLY A 196 -3.44 35.11 -19.96
N GLY A 197 -3.42 34.62 -21.21
CA GLY A 197 -2.56 35.11 -22.27
C GLY A 197 -2.63 34.19 -23.49
N SER A 198 -3.55 34.47 -24.43
CA SER A 198 -3.72 33.91 -25.80
C SER A 198 -3.33 32.46 -26.13
N GLY A 199 -3.11 31.58 -25.16
CA GLY A 199 -2.70 30.20 -25.34
C GLY A 199 -3.75 29.21 -24.84
N PRO A 200 -3.73 27.98 -25.35
CA PRO A 200 -4.51 26.89 -24.77
C PRO A 200 -4.11 26.66 -23.31
N ALA A 201 -5.02 26.05 -22.54
CA ALA A 201 -4.71 25.64 -21.17
C ALA A 201 -3.49 24.72 -21.16
N GLN A 202 -2.52 25.02 -20.29
CA GLN A 202 -1.35 24.17 -20.10
C GLN A 202 -1.54 23.34 -18.82
N TRP A 203 -1.37 22.03 -18.97
CA TRP A 203 -1.44 21.04 -17.90
C TRP A 203 -0.05 20.44 -17.70
N GLU A 204 0.34 20.21 -16.46
CA GLU A 204 1.61 19.55 -16.13
C GLU A 204 1.38 18.36 -15.19
N HIS A 205 2.19 17.33 -15.38
CA HIS A 205 2.23 16.19 -14.48
C HIS A 205 3.14 16.54 -13.30
N GLN A 206 2.62 16.45 -12.09
CA GLN A 206 3.35 16.66 -10.86
C GLN A 206 3.37 15.36 -10.06
N LEU A 207 4.56 14.93 -9.63
CA LEU A 207 4.68 13.82 -8.70
C LEU A 207 4.30 14.31 -7.31
N VAL A 208 3.25 13.74 -6.73
CA VAL A 208 2.79 14.02 -5.38
C VAL A 208 3.13 12.83 -4.50
N CYS A 209 3.79 13.11 -3.38
CA CYS A 209 4.11 12.11 -2.38
C CYS A 209 3.07 12.19 -1.25
N MET A 210 2.45 11.07 -0.91
CA MET A 210 1.50 10.97 0.19
C MET A 210 2.01 9.98 1.23
N ARG A 211 2.20 10.45 2.46
CA ARG A 211 2.52 9.58 3.59
C ARG A 211 1.35 8.65 3.92
N HIS A 212 1.68 7.42 4.27
CA HIS A 212 0.70 6.46 4.76
C HIS A 212 0.04 6.95 6.05
N GLU A 213 -1.27 6.74 6.14
CA GLU A 213 -2.02 7.15 7.31
C GLU A 213 -1.64 6.35 8.57
N ARG A 214 -1.63 7.02 9.74
CA ARG A 214 -1.31 6.42 11.05
C ARG A 214 -2.03 5.07 11.30
N PRO A 215 -3.35 4.92 11.05
CA PRO A 215 -4.03 3.64 11.23
C PRO A 215 -3.50 2.51 10.35
N LEU A 216 -3.04 2.82 9.14
CA LEU A 216 -2.46 1.83 8.22
C LEU A 216 -1.11 1.34 8.73
N ILE A 217 -0.23 2.25 9.14
CA ILE A 217 1.07 1.88 9.73
C ILE A 217 0.87 1.01 10.98
N LEU A 218 -0.05 1.40 11.87
CA LEU A 218 -0.38 0.59 13.05
C LEU A 218 -0.93 -0.79 12.69
N GLN A 219 -1.74 -0.89 11.63
CA GLN A 219 -2.25 -2.16 11.12
C GLN A 219 -1.11 -3.03 10.57
N MET A 220 -0.19 -2.49 9.78
CA MET A 220 0.96 -3.22 9.26
C MET A 220 1.86 -3.73 10.39
N CYS A 221 2.11 -2.93 11.42
CA CYS A 221 2.82 -3.36 12.63
C CYS A 221 2.11 -4.49 13.38
N ARG A 222 0.77 -4.47 13.45
CA ARG A 222 -0.02 -5.56 14.07
C ARG A 222 0.09 -6.85 13.27
N LEU A 223 0.01 -6.77 11.94
CA LEU A 223 0.19 -7.93 11.06
C LEU A 223 1.60 -8.48 11.19
N LEU A 224 2.63 -7.63 11.19
CA LEU A 224 4.03 -8.02 11.40
C LEU A 224 4.21 -8.76 12.73
N ARG A 225 3.60 -8.27 13.82
CA ARG A 225 3.60 -8.96 15.12
C ARG A 225 3.00 -10.36 15.03
N GLY A 226 2.01 -10.58 14.17
CA GLY A 226 1.44 -11.89 13.89
C GLY A 226 2.49 -12.92 13.47
N PHE A 227 3.48 -12.52 12.67
CA PHE A 227 4.59 -13.38 12.24
C PHE A 227 5.65 -13.58 13.33
N THR A 228 5.61 -12.82 14.43
CA THR A 228 6.53 -13.06 15.56
C THR A 228 5.97 -14.06 16.58
N HIS A 229 4.69 -14.43 16.46
CA HIS A 229 4.06 -15.34 17.40
C HIS A 229 4.30 -16.81 16.99
N PRO A 230 4.81 -17.68 17.89
CA PRO A 230 5.10 -19.08 17.57
C PRO A 230 3.89 -19.83 17.00
N SER A 231 2.68 -19.56 17.50
CA SER A 231 1.47 -20.25 17.03
C SER A 231 1.22 -20.12 15.53
N THR A 232 1.66 -19.02 14.90
CA THR A 232 1.46 -18.76 13.46
C THR A 232 2.23 -19.73 12.57
N TYR A 233 3.33 -20.30 13.10
CA TYR A 233 4.14 -21.31 12.41
C TYR A 233 3.56 -22.71 12.54
N PHE A 234 2.99 -23.02 13.71
CA PHE A 234 2.55 -24.37 14.07
C PHE A 234 1.04 -24.63 13.89
N THR A 235 0.25 -23.65 13.41
CA THR A 235 -1.21 -23.83 13.20
C THR A 235 -1.62 -24.02 11.74
N GLY A 236 -0.71 -23.77 10.78
CA GLY A 236 -1.01 -23.71 9.34
C GLY A 236 -0.80 -25.00 8.54
N SER A 237 -0.05 -26.01 9.01
CA SER A 237 0.13 -27.29 8.28
C SER A 237 -1.11 -28.20 8.32
N ARG A 238 -2.30 -27.63 8.51
CA ARG A 238 -3.57 -28.35 8.59
C ARG A 238 -4.10 -28.77 7.22
N ARG A 239 -3.22 -29.22 6.31
CA ARG A 239 -3.62 -30.02 5.14
C ARG A 239 -3.45 -31.50 5.49
N VAL A 240 -4.41 -31.99 6.27
CA VAL A 240 -4.91 -33.38 6.30
C VAL A 240 -3.87 -34.45 5.95
N SER A 241 -3.14 -34.93 6.94
CA SER A 241 -2.93 -36.37 7.09
C SER A 241 -3.71 -36.84 8.31
N GLU A 242 -4.86 -37.47 8.08
CA GLU A 242 -5.63 -38.14 9.12
C GLU A 242 -4.73 -39.11 9.90
N GLY A 243 -4.46 -38.81 11.18
CA GLY A 243 -4.05 -39.82 12.16
C GLY A 243 -2.56 -40.12 12.29
N LYS A 244 -1.64 -39.24 11.88
CA LYS A 244 -0.25 -39.29 12.35
C LYS A 244 0.11 -37.99 13.05
N ASP A 245 0.71 -38.10 14.22
CA ASP A 245 1.45 -37.00 14.84
C ASP A 245 2.44 -36.50 13.79
N GLU A 246 2.15 -35.35 13.18
CA GLU A 246 3.05 -34.70 12.23
C GLU A 246 4.24 -34.17 13.03
N GLU A 247 5.31 -34.96 13.08
CA GLU A 247 6.62 -34.47 13.49
C GLU A 247 7.03 -33.38 12.50
N TYR A 248 7.13 -32.14 12.99
CA TYR A 248 7.63 -31.01 12.22
C TYR A 248 9.09 -31.29 11.84
N ASP A 249 9.41 -31.24 10.55
CA ASP A 249 10.80 -31.31 10.11
C ASP A 249 11.54 -30.05 10.59
N VAL A 250 12.49 -30.27 11.51
CA VAL A 250 13.33 -29.22 12.08
C VAL A 250 14.13 -28.53 10.98
N GLU A 251 14.50 -29.23 9.92
CA GLU A 251 15.23 -28.63 8.79
C GLU A 251 14.36 -27.69 7.97
N GLU A 252 13.11 -28.07 7.68
CA GLU A 252 12.14 -27.23 6.97
C GLU A 252 11.82 -25.97 7.79
N PHE A 253 11.52 -26.12 9.08
CA PHE A 253 11.31 -24.98 9.99
C PHE A 253 12.54 -24.06 10.05
N SER A 254 13.75 -24.64 10.14
CA SER A 254 14.99 -23.85 10.18
C SER A 254 15.24 -23.08 8.89
N LYS A 255 14.94 -23.68 7.72
CA LYS A 255 15.04 -23.03 6.41
C LYS A 255 14.02 -21.89 6.26
N GLU A 256 12.78 -22.11 6.68
CA GLU A 256 11.73 -21.09 6.67
C GLU A 256 12.11 -19.92 7.60
N MET A 257 12.53 -20.22 8.83
CA MET A 257 12.96 -19.20 9.80
C MET A 257 14.18 -18.40 9.32
N ALA A 258 15.16 -19.07 8.70
CA ALA A 258 16.32 -18.39 8.11
C ALA A 258 15.92 -17.42 6.99
N SER A 259 14.92 -17.78 6.17
CA SER A 259 14.41 -16.93 5.10
C SER A 259 13.70 -15.69 5.65
N LEU A 260 12.86 -15.86 6.68
CA LEU A 260 12.15 -14.76 7.33
C LEU A 260 13.11 -13.82 8.07
N LEU A 261 14.12 -14.37 8.75
CA LEU A 261 15.20 -13.60 9.37
C LEU A 261 16.00 -12.82 8.32
N GLN A 262 16.27 -13.42 7.16
CA GLN A 262 16.97 -12.72 6.09
C GLN A 262 16.19 -11.51 5.59
N ILE A 263 14.87 -11.62 5.40
CA ILE A 263 14.01 -10.51 4.95
C ILE A 263 14.04 -9.36 5.96
N THR A 264 13.89 -9.67 7.24
CA THR A 264 13.85 -8.67 8.32
C THR A 264 15.20 -8.00 8.58
N VAL A 265 16.31 -8.73 8.46
CA VAL A 265 17.67 -8.17 8.66
C VAL A 265 18.13 -7.35 7.46
N ARG A 266 17.73 -7.73 6.24
CA ARG A 266 18.19 -7.08 5.00
C ARG A 266 17.49 -5.75 4.71
N SER A 267 16.31 -5.51 5.27
CA SER A 267 15.43 -4.37 4.97
C SER A 267 15.70 -3.10 5.80
N GLN A 268 16.76 -3.05 6.64
CA GLN A 268 16.90 -1.97 7.64
C GLN A 268 15.59 -1.72 8.43
N LEU A 269 14.74 -2.75 8.54
CA LEU A 269 13.35 -2.60 8.94
C LEU A 269 13.22 -1.99 10.33
N VAL A 270 14.14 -2.31 11.24
CA VAL A 270 14.16 -1.74 12.60
C VAL A 270 14.38 -0.23 12.56
N GLU A 271 15.31 0.25 11.74
CA GLU A 271 15.60 1.68 11.58
C GLU A 271 14.41 2.39 10.93
N LYS A 272 13.90 1.86 9.82
CA LYS A 272 12.75 2.44 9.11
C LYS A 272 11.46 2.41 9.94
N LEU A 273 11.19 1.32 10.67
CA LEU A 273 10.10 1.24 11.63
C LEU A 273 10.27 2.25 12.75
N SER A 274 11.48 2.44 13.26
CA SER A 274 11.71 3.42 14.32
C SER A 274 11.41 4.84 13.85
N VAL A 275 11.75 5.19 12.61
CA VAL A 275 11.43 6.50 11.99
C VAL A 275 9.93 6.61 11.70
N ALA A 276 9.33 5.62 11.04
CA ALA A 276 7.90 5.63 10.72
C ALA A 276 7.04 5.68 11.99
N LEU A 277 7.39 4.92 13.03
CA LEU A 277 6.72 4.98 14.32
C LEU A 277 7.03 6.27 15.08
N HIS A 278 8.22 6.84 14.92
CA HIS A 278 8.55 8.14 15.51
C HIS A 278 7.60 9.23 14.97
N ASP A 279 7.54 9.36 13.65
CA ASP A 279 6.68 10.34 12.98
C ASP A 279 5.20 10.08 13.31
N VAL A 280 4.76 8.83 13.35
CA VAL A 280 3.36 8.48 13.58
C VAL A 280 2.94 8.58 15.06
N LEU A 281 3.82 8.29 16.02
CA LEU A 281 3.47 8.23 17.45
C LEU A 281 3.79 9.53 18.19
N PHE A 282 4.73 10.33 17.68
CA PHE A 282 5.26 11.49 18.40
C PHE A 282 5.15 12.81 17.65
N GLN A 283 4.75 12.84 16.36
CA GLN A 283 4.28 14.08 15.71
C GLN A 283 2.76 14.23 15.89
N ASP A 284 2.33 14.50 17.12
CA ASP A 284 1.07 15.22 17.37
C ASP A 284 1.50 16.59 17.97
N ASP A 285 1.02 17.71 17.40
CA ASP A 285 1.06 19.10 17.96
C ASP A 285 2.13 20.14 17.52
N VAL A 286 2.73 20.10 16.32
CA VAL A 286 3.62 21.23 15.87
C VAL A 286 3.10 22.02 14.65
N LEU A 287 1.96 21.67 14.06
CA LEU A 287 1.42 22.41 12.91
C LEU A 287 -0.10 22.66 13.00
N ASP A 288 -0.55 23.16 14.15
CA ASP A 288 -1.83 23.90 14.27
C ASP A 288 -1.57 25.32 14.80
N ASP A 289 -0.55 25.99 14.25
CA ASP A 289 -0.40 27.44 14.36
C ASP A 289 -1.02 28.06 13.10
N GLY A 290 -2.28 28.51 13.20
CA GLY A 290 -2.95 29.18 12.10
C GLY A 290 -4.36 29.70 12.38
N ASP A 291 -4.42 30.80 13.14
CA ASP A 291 -5.50 31.80 13.19
C ASP A 291 -6.66 31.62 14.19
N GLU A 292 -6.41 31.92 15.47
CA GLU A 292 -7.36 32.69 16.28
C GLU A 292 -6.68 33.89 16.93
N ASP A 293 -6.78 35.04 16.26
CA ASP A 293 -6.61 36.37 16.83
C ASP A 293 -7.73 36.63 17.86
N TYR A 294 -7.44 36.34 19.14
CA TYR A 294 -8.13 36.99 20.26
C TYR A 294 -7.11 37.33 21.35
N GLY A 295 -6.84 38.62 21.47
CA GLY A 295 -6.06 39.18 22.56
C GLY A 295 -6.68 38.97 23.95
N ALA A 296 -5.83 39.30 24.93
CA ALA A 296 -6.07 39.44 26.37
C ALA A 296 -5.69 38.23 27.26
N GLU A 297 -4.51 38.40 27.87
CA GLU A 297 -4.14 38.00 29.23
C GLU A 297 -4.41 36.55 29.65
N ARG A 298 -3.38 35.70 29.50
CA ARG A 298 -3.17 34.58 30.43
C ARG A 298 -1.72 34.50 30.89
N SER A 299 -1.59 34.59 32.21
CA SER A 299 -0.41 34.42 33.04
C SER A 299 0.33 33.11 32.77
N ASP A 300 1.62 33.25 32.56
CA ASP A 300 2.66 32.22 32.50
C ASP A 300 2.80 31.48 33.86
N PRO A 301 2.73 30.14 33.91
CA PRO A 301 3.12 29.38 35.09
C PRO A 301 4.42 28.56 34.92
N TYR A 302 5.17 28.67 33.82
CA TYR A 302 6.42 27.93 33.64
C TYR A 302 7.51 28.76 32.96
N GLY A 303 7.83 29.88 33.61
CA GLY A 303 9.14 30.49 33.49
C GLY A 303 10.23 29.61 34.11
N SER A 304 11.37 29.55 33.43
CA SER A 304 12.66 29.03 33.91
C SER A 304 12.83 27.51 33.90
N LEU A 305 13.64 27.01 32.96
CA LEU A 305 14.73 26.04 33.22
C LEU A 305 15.45 25.66 31.91
N LEU A 306 16.12 26.61 31.25
CA LEU A 306 17.20 26.33 30.31
C LEU A 306 18.13 27.55 30.22
N CYS A 307 19.07 27.65 31.15
CA CYS A 307 20.33 28.39 31.01
C CYS A 307 21.22 27.97 32.18
N GLU A 308 22.04 26.93 32.00
CA GLU A 308 23.35 26.73 32.66
C GLU A 308 23.82 25.29 32.38
N ALA A 309 24.51 25.10 31.25
CA ALA A 309 25.39 23.95 31.04
C ALA A 309 26.47 24.28 29.99
N ASP A 310 27.08 25.46 30.11
CA ASP A 310 28.36 25.77 29.48
C ASP A 310 29.25 26.38 30.56
N HIS A 311 29.96 25.51 31.27
CA HIS A 311 31.25 25.75 31.93
C HIS A 311 31.49 24.58 32.89
N LEU A 312 32.36 23.65 32.50
CA LEU A 312 33.37 23.01 33.37
C LEU A 312 34.16 21.98 32.56
N ALA A 313 35.20 22.45 31.89
CA ALA A 313 36.38 21.66 31.60
C ALA A 313 37.60 22.45 32.12
N GLY A 314 38.30 21.90 33.11
CA GLY A 314 39.68 22.30 33.43
C GLY A 314 39.99 22.67 34.89
N ALA A 315 40.93 21.90 35.44
CA ALA A 315 41.85 22.22 36.55
C ALA A 315 41.36 22.04 38.01
N ALA A 316 41.53 20.81 38.51
CA ALA A 316 42.35 20.49 39.70
C ALA A 316 42.63 18.97 39.74
#